data_AF-A0A7J5EI98-F1
#
_entry.id   AF-A0A7J5EI98-F1
#
_cell.length_a   1.000
_cell.length_b   1.000
_cell.length_c   1.000
_cell.angle_alpha   90.00
_cell.angle_beta   90.00
_cell.angle_gamma   90.00
#
_symmetry.space_group_name_H-M   'P 1'
#
loop_
_entity.id
_entity.type
_entity.pdbx_description
1 polymer ?
#
loop_
_entity_poly.entity_id
_entity_poly.type
_entity_poly.pdbx_seq_one_letter_code
_entity_poly.pdbx_strand_id
1 'polypeptide(L)'
;AVGGKLDPASGTPLPVRGTVVSKHQLVGFLRVVVLAVDHLRLVITEGPAMVMKPSFYTDVGLDIWKADVVVVKNFFPFLLFFLPYNRKTIFVRTRGVTDFDAAYRLAFDGPMHPRDAVDDWRPRDRARRT
;
A
#
# COMPACT_ATOMS: atom_id res chain seq x y z
N ALA A 1 7.04 16.89 6.65
CA ALA A 1 5.79 16.12 6.44
C ALA A 1 6.13 14.81 5.73
N VAL A 2 5.34 13.77 5.93
CA VAL A 2 5.55 12.42 5.36
C VAL A 2 4.33 11.98 4.55
N GLY A 3 4.53 11.22 3.48
CA GLY A 3 3.45 10.76 2.60
C GLY A 3 2.81 11.86 1.72
N GLY A 4 1.82 11.50 0.91
CA GLY A 4 0.97 12.42 0.15
C GLY A 4 1.60 13.14 -1.06
N LYS A 5 2.93 13.12 -1.21
CA LYS A 5 3.60 13.87 -2.31
C LYS A 5 3.29 13.33 -3.71
N LEU A 6 3.18 12.00 -3.88
CA LEU A 6 3.02 11.37 -5.20
C LEU A 6 1.57 11.38 -5.71
N ASP A 7 0.60 11.40 -4.80
CA ASP A 7 -0.83 11.46 -5.11
C ASP A 7 -1.51 12.44 -4.15
N PRO A 8 -1.34 13.76 -4.39
CA PRO A 8 -1.90 14.78 -3.51
C PRO A 8 -3.43 14.85 -3.57
N ALA A 9 -4.04 14.29 -4.62
CA ALA A 9 -5.50 14.25 -4.75
C ALA A 9 -6.15 13.21 -3.82
N SER A 10 -5.46 12.11 -3.53
CA SER A 10 -5.98 11.07 -2.63
C SER A 10 -5.51 11.19 -1.18
N GLY A 11 -4.48 12.00 -0.89
CA GLY A 11 -3.99 12.14 0.48
C GLY A 11 -3.13 13.39 0.71
N THR A 12 -3.31 14.00 1.87
CA THR A 12 -2.51 15.15 2.32
C THR A 12 -1.26 14.67 3.04
N PRO A 13 -0.07 15.28 2.79
CA PRO A 13 1.12 14.99 3.58
C PRO A 13 0.88 15.20 5.08
N LEU A 14 1.30 14.24 5.90
CA LEU A 14 1.10 14.29 7.34
C LEU A 14 2.29 15.01 8.01
N PRO A 15 2.10 16.10 8.75
CA PRO A 15 3.15 16.65 9.59
C PRO A 15 3.44 15.67 10.73
N VAL A 16 4.70 15.27 10.85
CA VAL A 16 5.16 14.32 11.86
C VAL A 16 6.42 14.86 12.50
N ARG A 17 6.49 14.77 13.83
CA ARG A 17 7.70 15.02 14.62
C ARG A 17 8.09 13.72 15.30
N GLY A 18 9.34 13.35 15.17
CA GLY A 18 9.87 12.11 15.72
C GLY A 18 11.38 12.08 15.70
N THR A 19 11.94 11.02 16.26
CA THR A 19 13.38 10.80 16.35
C THR A 19 13.79 9.76 15.32
N VAL A 20 14.88 10.01 14.59
CA VAL A 20 15.49 8.99 13.73
C VAL A 20 16.07 7.90 14.61
N VAL A 21 15.56 6.68 14.46
CA VAL A 21 16.02 5.49 15.21
C VAL A 21 17.18 4.84 14.48
N SER A 22 17.02 4.63 13.17
CA SER A 22 18.02 3.94 12.34
C SER A 22 17.88 4.34 10.87
N LYS A 23 18.96 4.12 10.12
CA LYS A 23 19.05 4.37 8.68
C LYS A 23 19.61 3.13 8.02
N HIS A 24 19.06 2.76 6.87
CA HIS A 24 19.42 1.54 6.14
C HIS A 24 19.48 1.81 4.64
N GLN A 25 20.15 0.92 3.92
CA GLN A 25 20.10 0.84 2.47
C GLN A 25 19.62 -0.57 2.10
N LEU A 26 18.47 -0.68 1.45
CA LEU A 26 17.88 -1.97 1.10
C LEU A 26 17.65 -2.08 -0.42
N VAL A 27 17.89 -3.25 -0.98
CA VAL A 27 17.61 -3.53 -2.40
C VAL A 27 16.11 -3.36 -2.67
N GLY A 28 15.75 -2.63 -3.71
CA GLY A 28 14.35 -2.34 -4.08
C GLY A 28 13.70 -1.18 -3.31
N PHE A 29 14.10 -0.93 -2.05
CA PHE A 29 13.58 0.19 -1.24
C PHE A 29 14.50 1.41 -1.21
N LEU A 30 15.74 1.27 -1.68
CA LEU A 30 16.78 2.29 -1.68
C LEU A 30 17.11 2.75 -0.25
N ARG A 31 17.23 4.07 0.00
CA ARG A 31 17.45 4.59 1.34
C ARG A 31 16.20 4.42 2.20
N VAL A 32 16.38 3.92 3.41
CA VAL A 32 15.31 3.70 4.38
C VAL A 32 15.64 4.35 5.72
N VAL A 33 14.66 5.02 6.32
CA VAL A 33 14.77 5.63 7.65
C VAL A 33 13.65 5.11 8.53
N VAL A 34 13.99 4.69 9.75
CA VAL A 34 13.00 4.37 10.78
C VAL A 34 12.87 5.58 11.70
N LEU A 35 11.66 6.13 11.79
CA LEU A 35 11.32 7.19 12.73
C LEU A 35 10.52 6.63 13.92
N ALA A 36 10.91 7.01 15.13
CA ALA A 36 10.10 6.88 16.32
C ALA A 36 9.21 8.11 16.47
N VAL A 37 7.90 7.90 16.51
CA VAL A 37 6.88 8.95 16.65
C VAL A 37 6.00 8.54 17.81
N ASP A 38 6.28 9.05 19.00
CA ASP A 38 5.67 8.57 20.24
C ASP A 38 5.80 7.03 20.35
N HIS A 39 4.69 6.31 20.47
CA HIS A 39 4.65 4.84 20.53
C HIS A 39 4.72 4.15 19.15
N LEU A 40 4.72 4.91 18.05
CA LEU A 40 4.75 4.38 16.68
C LEU A 40 6.17 4.25 16.13
N ARG A 41 6.35 3.31 15.21
CA ARG A 41 7.53 3.19 14.36
C ARG A 41 7.12 3.33 12.89
N LEU A 42 7.61 4.40 12.26
CA LEU A 42 7.33 4.72 10.87
C LEU A 42 8.56 4.41 10.02
N VAL A 43 8.41 3.49 9.07
CA VAL A 43 9.44 3.18 8.08
C VAL A 43 9.21 4.03 6.84
N ILE A 44 10.18 4.87 6.51
CA ILE A 44 10.16 5.74 5.33
C ILE A 44 11.16 5.20 4.32
N THR A 45 10.69 4.89 3.11
CA THR A 45 11.52 4.41 2.01
C THR A 45 11.62 5.48 0.93
N GLU A 46 12.77 5.55 0.26
CA GLU A 46 12.94 6.33 -0.96
C GLU A 46 12.26 5.64 -2.16
N GLY A 47 12.39 4.32 -2.25
CA GLY A 47 11.70 3.50 -3.24
C GLY A 47 10.25 3.16 -2.84
N PRO A 48 9.50 2.44 -3.70
CA PRO A 48 8.13 2.02 -3.40
C PRO A 48 8.08 1.02 -2.25
N ALA A 49 7.36 1.34 -1.17
CA ALA A 49 7.16 0.45 -0.04
C ALA A 49 6.16 -0.68 -0.36
N MET A 50 6.65 -1.78 -0.96
CA MET A 50 5.88 -3.02 -1.14
C MET A 50 5.97 -3.91 0.09
N VAL A 51 5.19 -3.57 1.12
CA VAL A 51 5.13 -4.35 2.37
C VAL A 51 4.32 -5.62 2.13
N MET A 52 4.99 -6.71 1.76
CA MET A 52 4.35 -8.02 1.50
C MET A 52 4.81 -9.10 2.49
N LYS A 53 6.03 -9.02 2.99
CA LYS A 53 6.65 -10.00 3.88
C LYS A 53 7.03 -9.38 5.22
N PRO A 54 7.07 -10.16 6.31
CA PRO A 54 7.61 -9.74 7.61
C PRO A 54 8.99 -9.09 7.55
N SER A 55 9.83 -9.54 6.59
CA SER A 55 11.20 -9.05 6.40
C SER A 55 11.28 -7.54 6.19
N PHE A 56 10.24 -6.91 5.64
CA PHE A 56 10.17 -5.44 5.53
C PHE A 56 10.39 -4.73 6.88
N TYR A 57 9.92 -5.32 7.98
CA TYR A 57 10.08 -4.78 9.33
C TYR A 57 11.34 -5.32 10.01
N THR A 58 11.59 -6.62 9.92
CA THR A 58 12.71 -7.24 10.64
C THR A 58 14.06 -6.81 10.07
N ASP A 59 14.16 -6.56 8.77
CA ASP A 59 15.41 -6.15 8.11
C ASP A 59 15.85 -4.74 8.53
N VAL A 60 14.92 -3.92 9.05
CA VAL A 60 15.23 -2.60 9.63
C VAL A 60 15.32 -2.62 11.16
N GLY A 61 15.29 -3.81 11.77
CA GLY A 61 15.45 -4.04 13.20
C GLY A 61 14.16 -3.89 14.02
N LEU A 62 12.98 -3.92 13.39
CA LEU A 62 11.71 -3.87 14.11
C LEU A 62 11.22 -5.28 14.47
N ASP A 63 10.84 -5.46 15.73
CA ASP A 63 10.30 -6.70 16.25
C ASP A 63 8.76 -6.70 16.11
N ILE A 64 8.27 -7.51 15.20
CA ILE A 64 6.84 -7.65 14.90
C ILE A 64 6.05 -8.38 15.98
N TRP A 65 6.69 -9.14 16.88
CA TRP A 65 6.00 -9.78 18.01
C TRP A 65 5.61 -8.78 19.10
N LYS A 66 6.33 -7.65 19.17
CA LYS A 66 6.08 -6.56 20.13
C LYS A 66 5.12 -5.50 19.60
N ALA A 67 4.82 -5.52 18.31
CA ALA A 67 3.90 -4.57 17.70
C ALA A 67 2.44 -5.01 17.96
N ASP A 68 1.60 -4.08 18.42
CA ASP A 68 0.16 -4.34 18.52
C ASP A 68 -0.48 -4.50 17.14
N VAL A 69 0.01 -3.74 16.16
CA VAL A 69 -0.47 -3.72 14.77
C VAL A 69 0.71 -3.47 13.82
N VAL A 70 0.69 -4.15 12.67
CA VAL A 70 1.56 -3.86 11.52
C VAL A 70 0.72 -3.56 10.28
N VAL A 71 1.25 -2.73 9.36
CA VAL A 71 0.53 -2.30 8.16
C VAL A 71 1.12 -2.97 6.94
N VAL A 72 0.32 -3.82 6.30
CA VAL A 72 0.71 -4.48 5.06
C VAL A 72 0.15 -3.71 3.87
N LYS A 73 0.96 -3.55 2.81
CA LYS A 73 0.55 -2.90 1.55
C LYS A 73 0.44 -3.95 0.44
N ASN A 74 -0.56 -4.82 0.60
CA ASN A 74 -0.82 -5.93 -0.30
C ASN A 74 -2.26 -6.44 -0.09
N PHE A 75 -2.93 -6.94 -1.13
CA PHE A 75 -4.34 -7.36 -1.06
C PHE A 75 -4.55 -8.88 -0.86
N PHE A 76 -3.57 -9.75 -1.18
CA PHE A 76 -3.78 -11.21 -1.13
C PHE A 76 -2.58 -12.00 -0.58
N PRO A 77 -1.39 -12.04 -1.23
CA PRO A 77 -0.27 -12.90 -0.81
C PRO A 77 0.19 -12.79 0.64
N PHE A 78 -0.03 -11.65 1.31
CA PHE A 78 0.54 -11.40 2.62
C PHE A 78 0.04 -12.33 3.73
N LEU A 79 -1.18 -12.87 3.61
CA LEU A 79 -1.75 -13.74 4.65
C LEU A 79 -0.86 -14.94 4.93
N LEU A 80 -0.28 -15.54 3.88
CA LEU A 80 0.63 -16.68 4.02
C LEU A 80 1.94 -16.28 4.69
N PHE A 81 2.50 -15.12 4.33
CA PHE A 81 3.78 -14.66 4.88
C PHE A 81 3.66 -14.19 6.34
N PHE A 82 2.51 -13.65 6.74
CA PHE A 82 2.26 -13.18 8.10
C PHE A 82 1.58 -14.23 8.98
N LEU A 83 1.24 -15.42 8.47
CA LEU A 83 0.57 -16.49 9.20
C LEU A 83 1.18 -16.78 10.59
N PRO A 84 2.52 -16.81 10.77
CA PRO A 84 3.11 -17.07 12.08
C PRO A 84 2.87 -15.96 13.12
N TYR A 85 2.62 -14.72 12.69
CA TYR A 85 2.54 -13.53 13.54
C TYR A 85 1.11 -13.03 13.72
N ASN A 86 0.24 -13.38 12.77
CA ASN A 86 -1.08 -12.79 12.62
C ASN A 86 -2.10 -13.42 13.58
N ARG A 87 -2.56 -12.64 14.56
CA ARG A 87 -3.70 -13.01 15.42
C ARG A 87 -5.04 -12.64 14.80
N LYS A 88 -5.07 -11.56 14.01
CA LYS A 88 -6.27 -11.02 13.35
C LYS A 88 -5.88 -10.14 12.18
N THR A 89 -6.49 -10.39 11.02
CA THR A 89 -6.39 -9.49 9.87
C THR A 89 -7.60 -8.55 9.81
N ILE A 90 -7.33 -7.26 9.62
CA ILE A 90 -8.35 -6.23 9.42
C ILE A 90 -8.10 -5.62 8.05
N PHE A 91 -9.03 -5.83 7.12
CA PHE A 91 -9.02 -5.16 5.82
C PHE A 91 -9.58 -3.76 6.01
N VAL A 92 -8.71 -2.75 5.94
CA VAL A 92 -9.10 -1.35 6.06
C VAL A 92 -9.26 -0.78 4.66
N ARG A 93 -10.44 -0.20 4.40
CA ARG A 93 -10.64 0.59 3.19
C ARG A 93 -9.95 1.93 3.36
N THR A 94 -8.94 2.19 2.54
CA THR A 94 -8.22 3.47 2.48
C THR A 94 -8.41 4.10 1.12
N ARG A 95 -8.36 5.44 1.05
CA ARG A 95 -8.34 6.17 -0.22
C ARG A 95 -6.96 6.01 -0.86
N GLY A 96 -6.92 6.06 -2.19
CA GLY A 96 -5.69 6.03 -2.96
C GLY A 96 -5.91 5.51 -4.38
N VAL A 97 -4.85 5.50 -5.17
CA VAL A 97 -4.90 4.98 -6.56
C VAL A 97 -5.29 3.51 -6.67
N THR A 98 -5.17 2.73 -5.59
CA THR A 98 -5.55 1.31 -5.53
C THR A 98 -6.88 1.07 -4.81
N ASP A 99 -7.65 2.11 -4.47
CA ASP A 99 -9.03 1.97 -4.01
C ASP A 99 -9.89 1.46 -5.18
N PHE A 100 -10.86 0.59 -4.93
CA PHE A 100 -11.75 0.11 -5.99
C PHE A 100 -12.56 1.23 -6.63
N ASP A 101 -12.88 2.29 -5.88
CA ASP A 101 -13.56 3.46 -6.43
C ASP A 101 -12.65 4.31 -7.33
N ALA A 102 -11.32 4.15 -7.25
CA ALA A 102 -10.40 4.83 -8.16
C ALA A 102 -10.61 4.38 -9.62
N ALA A 103 -11.06 3.13 -9.82
CA ALA A 103 -11.34 2.59 -11.15
C ALA A 103 -12.45 3.37 -11.89
N TYR A 104 -13.42 3.93 -11.17
CA TYR A 104 -14.51 4.71 -11.77
C TYR A 104 -14.03 6.03 -12.38
N ARG A 105 -12.84 6.51 -11.99
CA ARG A 105 -12.25 7.76 -12.51
C ARG A 105 -11.36 7.54 -13.73
N LEU A 106 -11.04 6.29 -14.06
CA LEU A 106 -10.16 5.97 -15.19
C LEU A 106 -10.93 6.11 -16.50
N ALA A 107 -10.33 6.77 -17.49
CA ALA A 107 -10.84 6.74 -18.85
C ALA A 107 -10.53 5.37 -19.47
N PHE A 108 -11.54 4.73 -20.06
CA PHE A 108 -11.39 3.47 -20.76
C PHE A 108 -11.90 3.61 -22.19
N ASP A 109 -11.32 2.82 -23.08
CA ASP A 109 -11.77 2.71 -24.46
C ASP A 109 -13.06 1.85 -24.50
N GLY A 110 -14.19 2.53 -24.30
CA GLY A 110 -15.55 2.00 -24.29
C GLY A 110 -16.17 1.86 -22.90
N PRO A 111 -17.46 1.46 -22.84
CA PRO A 111 -18.17 1.26 -21.58
C PRO A 111 -17.60 0.06 -20.81
N MET A 112 -17.64 0.14 -19.48
CA MET A 112 -17.12 -0.88 -18.57
C MET A 112 -18.06 -1.07 -17.38
N HIS A 113 -18.56 -2.30 -17.18
CA HIS A 113 -19.21 -2.68 -15.94
C HIS A 113 -18.18 -2.75 -14.78
N PRO A 114 -18.50 -2.28 -13.56
CA PRO A 114 -19.79 -1.76 -13.10
C PRO A 114 -20.02 -0.25 -13.26
N ARG A 115 -19.07 0.51 -13.81
CA ARG A 115 -19.22 1.97 -14.00
C ARG A 115 -20.37 2.30 -14.95
N ASP A 116 -20.41 1.61 -16.07
CA ASP A 116 -21.38 1.79 -17.13
C ASP A 116 -22.34 0.59 -17.16
N ALA A 117 -23.60 0.83 -17.52
CA ALA A 117 -24.53 -0.25 -17.83
C ALA A 117 -24.09 -0.94 -19.13
N VAL A 118 -23.76 -2.23 -19.05
CA VAL A 118 -23.31 -3.05 -20.17
C VAL A 118 -24.14 -4.33 -20.19
N ASP A 119 -24.94 -4.52 -21.24
CA ASP A 119 -25.81 -5.68 -21.37
C ASP A 119 -25.04 -6.96 -21.76
N ASP A 120 -24.06 -6.85 -22.65
CA ASP A 120 -23.17 -7.95 -23.05
C ASP A 120 -21.76 -7.42 -23.38
N TRP A 121 -20.73 -8.20 -23.02
CA TRP A 121 -19.33 -7.85 -23.26
C TRP A 121 -18.84 -8.24 -24.65
N ARG A 122 -19.50 -9.21 -25.32
CA ARG A 122 -19.05 -9.78 -26.61
C ARG A 122 -18.91 -8.77 -27.75
N PRO A 123 -19.81 -7.78 -27.95
CA PRO A 123 -19.64 -6.82 -29.04
C PRO A 123 -18.36 -6.00 -28.90
N ARG A 124 -18.01 -5.60 -27.68
CA ARG A 124 -16.79 -4.82 -27.42
C ARG A 124 -15.52 -5.66 -27.55
N ASP A 125 -15.55 -6.90 -27.07
CA ASP A 125 -14.44 -7.85 -27.27
C ASP A 125 -14.20 -8.11 -28.77
N ARG A 126 -15.25 -8.29 -29.57
CA ARG A 126 -15.11 -8.41 -31.04
C ARG A 126 -14.43 -7.19 -31.65
N ALA A 127 -14.88 -5.98 -31.28
CA ALA A 127 -14.31 -4.73 -31.80
C ALA A 127 -12.84 -4.52 -31.40
N ARG A 128 -12.37 -5.13 -30.30
CA ARG A 128 -10.96 -5.06 -29.87
C ARG A 128 -10.04 -6.05 -30.60
N ARG A 129 -10.60 -7.06 -31.27
CA ARG A 129 -9.85 -8.09 -32.01
C ARG A 129 -9.68 -7.77 -33.49
N THR A 130 -10.41 -6.78 -33.99
CA THR A 130 -10.39 -6.30 -35.38
C THR A 130 -9.63 -5.00 -35.48
#